data_AF-A0A651H6A6-F1
#
_entry.id   AF-A0A651H6A6-F1
#
_cell.length_a   1.000
_cell.length_b   1.000
_cell.length_c   1.000
_cell.angle_alpha   90.00
_cell.angle_beta   90.00
_cell.angle_gamma   90.00
#
_symmetry.space_group_name_H-M   'P 1'
#
loop_
_entity.id
_entity.type
_entity.pdbx_description
1 polymer ?
#
loop_
_entity_poly.entity_id
_entity_poly.type
_entity_poly.pdbx_seq_one_letter_code
_entity_poly.pdbx_strand_id
1 'polypeptide(L)'
;MPRPDLELCLEKVRSPAGGGPAVWLLGWMVSPAPFQRVWVRTGAGNWITARYGFNRPDVLGAFPEFEGAALAGLFAAAMAGFGEKDAEVRLRIEVADAGGTTRHLEGAFRLRPGDRQAVVLESVSKIALPDETLREEEGRLIEERLNAVLARKPGLSLRMDIVNKCNLRCVMCHYSDDAVFRKPARSIRPEEFEEWFGAFGDEVREVILSCGDEPMVSPHFAAILRSLARNHPRTEIVFSTNATLMREPVARLILESGVALVMFSLDGVTASTLERIRKGIRYPQVIGNILRLKALRDAAGSARPLMVFNFVMLRSNVHEAPLFVAAAKAMGAHYLDFRHVVASAYFDDPAEMLSNHPSVWNHYRGKVLTACREHGLEAYLPPPLPGGADHDPATDPAVTLDDFHAAAAALGPVGDPPVGSAFPAPARDVTETPFTEFNGLFCDRPFNEVMIRNQEEILPCAWHRNVLGRLGEGASAAEVFRGEAFRRLRLNMLRTGGDPGCAGCPVKAEQLPTLKQT
;
A
#
# COMPACT_ATOMS: atom_id res chain seq x y z
N MET A 1 -20.76 -20.87 -34.84
CA MET A 1 -19.52 -21.63 -34.60
C MET A 1 -19.55 -22.18 -33.19
N PRO A 2 -19.07 -23.39 -32.91
CA PRO A 2 -18.90 -23.85 -31.53
C PRO A 2 -18.04 -22.82 -30.77
N ARG A 3 -18.44 -22.50 -29.53
CA ARG A 3 -17.71 -21.55 -28.70
C ARG A 3 -16.32 -22.13 -28.40
N PRO A 4 -15.24 -21.32 -28.44
CA PRO A 4 -13.94 -21.80 -28.00
C PRO A 4 -13.95 -22.05 -26.50
N ASP A 5 -13.24 -23.09 -26.07
CA ASP A 5 -13.08 -23.42 -24.64
C ASP A 5 -12.22 -22.37 -23.92
N LEU A 6 -11.42 -21.60 -24.67
CA LEU A 6 -10.53 -20.56 -24.16
C LEU A 6 -10.36 -19.43 -25.21
N GLU A 7 -10.48 -18.19 -24.76
CA GLU A 7 -10.06 -17.01 -25.52
C GLU A 7 -8.84 -16.40 -24.83
N LEU A 8 -7.80 -16.04 -25.57
CA LEU A 8 -6.62 -15.39 -25.00
C LEU A 8 -6.01 -14.37 -25.94
N CYS A 9 -5.30 -13.41 -25.36
CA CYS A 9 -4.48 -12.47 -26.11
C CYS A 9 -3.16 -12.28 -25.36
N LEU A 10 -2.04 -12.35 -26.08
CA LEU A 10 -0.75 -11.94 -25.55
C LEU A 10 -0.43 -10.53 -26.03
N GLU A 11 -0.24 -9.61 -25.11
CA GLU A 11 -0.04 -8.20 -25.41
C GLU A 11 1.44 -7.87 -25.57
N LYS A 12 2.30 -8.47 -24.74
CA LYS A 12 3.74 -8.23 -24.76
C LYS A 12 4.50 -9.54 -24.61
N VAL A 13 5.47 -9.70 -25.49
CA VAL A 13 6.54 -10.71 -25.40
C VAL A 13 7.84 -9.92 -25.36
N ARG A 14 8.49 -9.85 -24.19
CA ARG A 14 9.70 -9.04 -24.01
C ARG A 14 10.90 -9.94 -23.79
N SER A 15 11.90 -9.80 -24.65
CA SER A 15 13.28 -10.23 -24.39
C SER A 15 14.09 -9.02 -23.94
N PRO A 16 14.93 -9.10 -22.90
CA PRO A 16 15.68 -7.96 -22.39
C PRO A 16 16.62 -7.41 -23.45
N ALA A 17 16.64 -6.09 -23.59
CA ALA A 17 17.63 -5.38 -24.40
C ALA A 17 19.02 -5.67 -23.81
N GLY A 18 19.86 -6.39 -24.55
CA GLY A 18 21.19 -6.83 -24.09
C GLY A 18 21.40 -8.35 -24.07
N GLY A 19 20.43 -9.17 -24.51
CA GLY A 19 20.64 -10.62 -24.67
C GLY A 19 20.58 -11.44 -23.38
N GLY A 20 19.94 -10.90 -22.33
CA GLY A 20 19.67 -11.65 -21.11
C GLY A 20 18.70 -12.82 -21.33
N PRO A 21 18.72 -13.85 -20.48
CA PRO A 21 18.00 -15.10 -20.71
C PRO A 21 16.48 -15.03 -20.53
N ALA A 22 15.89 -14.01 -19.91
CA ALA A 22 14.49 -14.08 -19.51
C ALA A 22 13.50 -13.60 -20.60
N VAL A 23 12.48 -14.38 -20.97
CA VAL A 23 11.35 -13.93 -21.82
C VAL A 23 10.06 -13.91 -21.03
N TRP A 24 9.32 -12.81 -21.16
CA TRP A 24 8.07 -12.55 -20.41
C TRP A 24 6.88 -12.59 -21.35
N LEU A 25 5.85 -13.33 -20.98
CA LEU A 25 4.53 -13.31 -21.61
C LEU A 25 3.57 -12.52 -20.73
N LEU A 26 2.97 -11.47 -21.27
CA LEU A 26 1.91 -10.71 -20.63
C LEU A 26 0.67 -10.74 -21.52
N GLY A 27 -0.50 -10.94 -20.94
CA GLY A 27 -1.75 -10.99 -21.70
C GLY A 27 -2.99 -11.15 -20.83
N TRP A 28 -4.02 -11.74 -21.40
CA TRP A 28 -5.23 -12.16 -20.71
C TRP A 28 -5.77 -13.46 -21.30
N MET A 29 -6.57 -14.19 -20.52
CA MET A 29 -7.33 -15.35 -20.95
C MET A 29 -8.72 -15.37 -20.29
N VAL A 30 -9.75 -15.83 -21.00
CA VAL A 30 -11.10 -16.02 -20.45
C VAL A 30 -11.65 -17.36 -20.90
N SER A 31 -12.44 -17.99 -20.04
CA SER A 31 -13.03 -19.31 -20.25
C SER A 31 -14.39 -19.41 -19.57
N PRO A 32 -15.31 -20.23 -20.10
CA PRO A 32 -16.58 -20.51 -19.44
C PRO A 32 -16.42 -21.20 -18.07
N ALA A 33 -15.31 -21.91 -17.85
CA ALA A 33 -14.96 -22.56 -16.59
C ALA A 33 -13.84 -21.81 -15.85
N PRO A 34 -13.91 -21.68 -14.51
CA PRO A 34 -12.87 -21.02 -13.73
C PRO A 34 -11.56 -21.82 -13.71
N PHE A 35 -10.44 -21.12 -13.88
CA PHE A 35 -9.11 -21.72 -13.79
C PHE A 35 -8.66 -21.83 -12.34
N GLN A 36 -8.02 -22.95 -12.01
CA GLN A 36 -7.31 -23.14 -10.75
C GLN A 36 -5.81 -22.86 -10.93
N ARG A 37 -5.21 -23.40 -12.00
CA ARG A 37 -3.78 -23.26 -12.31
C ARG A 37 -3.57 -23.21 -13.82
N VAL A 38 -2.53 -22.49 -14.25
CA VAL A 38 -2.13 -22.35 -15.65
C VAL A 38 -0.65 -22.66 -15.77
N TRP A 39 -0.27 -23.46 -16.74
CA TRP A 39 1.11 -23.75 -17.11
C TRP A 39 1.34 -23.44 -18.56
N VAL A 40 2.56 -23.02 -18.87
CA VAL A 40 2.97 -22.59 -20.21
C VAL A 40 4.28 -23.25 -20.57
N ARG A 41 4.41 -23.66 -21.82
CA ARG A 41 5.65 -24.16 -22.40
C ARG A 41 5.80 -23.61 -23.80
N THR A 42 7.01 -23.22 -24.20
CA THR A 42 7.29 -22.85 -25.60
C THR A 42 8.27 -23.86 -26.20
N GLY A 43 7.97 -24.37 -27.40
CA GLY A 43 8.83 -25.34 -28.09
C GLY A 43 9.15 -26.58 -27.23
N ALA A 44 10.45 -26.94 -27.17
CA ALA A 44 10.97 -28.06 -26.38
C ALA A 44 11.39 -27.68 -24.94
N GLY A 45 11.06 -26.47 -24.48
CA GLY A 45 11.41 -26.00 -23.14
C GLY A 45 10.67 -26.73 -22.02
N ASN A 46 10.97 -26.39 -20.77
CA ASN A 46 10.26 -26.91 -19.61
C ASN A 46 8.90 -26.22 -19.43
N TRP A 47 7.94 -26.94 -18.83
CA TRP A 47 6.71 -26.32 -18.35
C TRP A 47 7.04 -25.34 -17.22
N ILE A 48 6.46 -24.15 -17.28
CA ILE A 48 6.50 -23.16 -16.21
C ILE A 48 5.09 -22.83 -15.77
N THR A 49 4.91 -22.46 -14.52
CA THR A 49 3.62 -21.99 -14.01
C THR A 49 3.38 -20.55 -14.46
N ALA A 50 2.27 -20.32 -15.15
CA ALA A 50 1.76 -18.98 -15.41
C ALA A 50 0.81 -18.53 -14.31
N ARG A 51 0.82 -17.23 -14.10
CA ARG A 51 -0.08 -16.54 -13.19
C ARG A 51 -1.30 -16.08 -13.97
N TYR A 52 -2.46 -16.36 -13.40
CA TYR A 52 -3.77 -15.93 -13.90
C TYR A 52 -4.53 -15.25 -12.76
N GLY A 53 -5.52 -14.41 -13.07
CA GLY A 53 -6.32 -13.75 -12.04
C GLY A 53 -6.09 -12.25 -11.93
N PHE A 54 -5.30 -11.62 -12.81
CA PHE A 54 -5.02 -10.20 -12.69
C PHE A 54 -6.20 -9.34 -13.16
N ASN A 55 -6.42 -8.22 -12.48
CA ASN A 55 -7.52 -7.31 -12.77
C ASN A 55 -7.42 -6.75 -14.21
N ARG A 56 -8.50 -6.90 -14.98
CA ARG A 56 -8.62 -6.51 -16.39
C ARG A 56 -10.02 -5.95 -16.67
N PRO A 57 -10.31 -4.73 -16.19
CA PRO A 57 -11.62 -4.10 -16.40
C PRO A 57 -11.93 -3.87 -17.88
N ASP A 58 -10.89 -3.70 -18.70
CA ASP A 58 -10.99 -3.61 -20.15
C ASP A 58 -11.41 -4.95 -20.79
N VAL A 59 -10.93 -6.09 -20.27
CA VAL A 59 -11.37 -7.43 -20.70
C VAL A 59 -12.79 -7.70 -20.23
N LEU A 60 -13.17 -7.32 -19.02
CA LEU A 60 -14.58 -7.37 -18.57
C LEU A 60 -15.51 -6.58 -19.50
N GLY A 61 -15.09 -5.38 -19.94
CA GLY A 61 -15.87 -4.58 -20.88
C GLY A 61 -16.05 -5.26 -22.25
N ALA A 62 -15.05 -6.01 -22.71
CA ALA A 62 -15.08 -6.71 -23.99
C ALA A 62 -15.74 -8.10 -23.91
N PHE A 63 -15.74 -8.74 -22.73
CA PHE A 63 -16.16 -10.11 -22.48
C PHE A 63 -17.05 -10.22 -21.22
N PRO A 64 -18.13 -9.44 -21.11
CA PRO A 64 -18.96 -9.39 -19.90
C PRO A 64 -19.69 -10.72 -19.61
N GLU A 65 -19.78 -11.62 -20.59
CA GLU A 65 -20.42 -12.93 -20.47
C GLU A 65 -19.58 -13.95 -19.68
N PHE A 66 -18.30 -13.69 -19.42
CA PHE A 66 -17.44 -14.56 -18.63
C PHE A 66 -17.34 -14.04 -17.20
N GLU A 67 -17.79 -14.83 -16.24
CA GLU A 67 -17.80 -14.48 -14.80
C GLU A 67 -16.40 -14.08 -14.29
N GLY A 68 -15.34 -14.66 -14.87
CA GLY A 68 -13.94 -14.37 -14.52
C GLY A 68 -13.29 -13.23 -15.31
N ALA A 69 -13.99 -12.52 -16.21
CA ALA A 69 -13.38 -11.56 -17.13
C ALA A 69 -12.71 -10.36 -16.42
N ALA A 70 -13.23 -9.98 -15.25
CA ALA A 70 -12.63 -8.94 -14.42
C ALA A 70 -11.23 -9.34 -13.90
N LEU A 71 -10.94 -10.63 -13.80
CA LEU A 71 -9.68 -11.19 -13.29
C LEU A 71 -9.00 -12.05 -14.38
N ALA A 72 -9.05 -11.58 -15.63
CA ALA A 72 -8.61 -12.36 -16.79
C ALA A 72 -7.11 -12.28 -17.09
N GLY A 73 -6.33 -11.44 -16.41
CA GLY A 73 -4.95 -11.21 -16.82
C GLY A 73 -4.06 -12.44 -16.65
N LEU A 74 -3.04 -12.54 -17.50
CA LEU A 74 -2.07 -13.63 -17.59
C LEU A 74 -0.62 -13.10 -17.56
N PHE A 75 0.27 -13.78 -16.82
CA PHE A 75 1.70 -13.50 -16.79
C PHE A 75 2.52 -14.79 -16.68
N ALA A 76 3.57 -14.92 -17.50
CA ALA A 76 4.54 -16.01 -17.39
C ALA A 76 5.97 -15.50 -17.64
N ALA A 77 6.95 -16.01 -16.90
CA ALA A 77 8.36 -15.68 -17.10
C ALA A 77 9.21 -16.96 -17.13
N ALA A 78 10.12 -17.05 -18.10
CA ALA A 78 11.05 -18.18 -18.25
C ALA A 78 12.44 -17.72 -18.70
N MET A 79 13.45 -18.58 -18.50
CA MET A 79 14.85 -18.41 -18.94
C MET A 79 15.04 -18.80 -20.43
N ALA A 80 16.27 -18.63 -20.95
CA ALA A 80 16.59 -18.53 -22.38
C ALA A 80 15.99 -19.64 -23.25
N GLY A 81 15.56 -19.27 -24.47
CA GLY A 81 14.88 -20.17 -25.42
C GLY A 81 13.35 -20.17 -25.28
N PHE A 82 12.81 -19.43 -24.30
CA PHE A 82 11.38 -19.18 -24.22
C PHE A 82 10.99 -18.06 -25.19
N GLY A 83 9.99 -18.28 -26.06
CA GLY A 83 9.41 -17.23 -26.88
C GLY A 83 10.23 -16.70 -28.07
N GLU A 84 10.82 -17.59 -28.87
CA GLU A 84 11.13 -17.24 -30.27
C GLU A 84 9.87 -16.74 -30.98
N LYS A 85 10.01 -15.71 -31.83
CA LYS A 85 8.89 -15.13 -32.58
C LYS A 85 8.23 -16.24 -33.41
N ASP A 86 6.91 -16.33 -33.37
CA ASP A 86 6.10 -17.40 -34.02
C ASP A 86 6.27 -18.82 -33.44
N ALA A 87 6.92 -19.00 -32.29
CA ALA A 87 7.00 -20.31 -31.63
C ALA A 87 5.61 -20.82 -31.17
N GLU A 88 5.44 -22.15 -31.23
CA GLU A 88 4.29 -22.83 -30.62
C GLU A 88 4.40 -22.75 -29.11
N VAL A 89 3.35 -22.20 -28.49
CA VAL A 89 3.13 -22.20 -27.05
C VAL A 89 2.07 -23.22 -26.73
N ARG A 90 2.37 -24.06 -25.75
CA ARG A 90 1.39 -24.95 -25.15
C ARG A 90 0.95 -24.39 -23.81
N LEU A 91 -0.36 -24.40 -23.62
CA LEU A 91 -1.02 -24.10 -22.36
C LEU A 91 -1.54 -25.37 -21.78
N ARG A 92 -1.39 -25.50 -20.48
CA ARG A 92 -2.11 -26.49 -19.71
C ARG A 92 -2.82 -25.80 -18.59
N ILE A 93 -4.08 -26.15 -18.39
CA ILE A 93 -4.97 -25.48 -17.45
C ILE A 93 -5.61 -26.53 -16.57
N GLU A 94 -5.63 -26.24 -15.28
CA GLU A 94 -6.42 -26.98 -14.31
C GLU A 94 -7.75 -26.26 -14.11
N VAL A 95 -8.85 -26.98 -14.32
CA VAL A 95 -10.22 -26.49 -14.10
C VAL A 95 -10.93 -27.38 -13.10
N ALA A 96 -11.73 -26.79 -12.21
CA ALA A 96 -12.66 -27.55 -11.39
C ALA A 96 -14.01 -27.62 -12.08
N ASP A 97 -14.61 -28.81 -12.14
CA ASP A 97 -16.01 -28.92 -12.52
C ASP A 97 -16.95 -28.50 -11.37
N ALA A 98 -18.24 -28.36 -11.67
CA ALA A 98 -19.26 -27.99 -10.69
C ALA A 98 -19.40 -28.99 -9.52
N GLY A 99 -18.83 -30.20 -9.64
CA GLY A 99 -18.77 -31.22 -8.60
C GLY A 99 -17.45 -31.28 -7.82
N GLY A 100 -16.51 -30.36 -8.08
CA GLY A 100 -15.20 -30.30 -7.42
C GLY A 100 -14.16 -31.28 -7.97
N THR A 101 -14.45 -31.99 -9.07
CA THR A 101 -13.48 -32.86 -9.73
C THR A 101 -12.55 -32.01 -10.60
N THR A 102 -11.25 -32.15 -10.36
CA THR A 102 -10.23 -31.47 -11.16
C THR A 102 -10.10 -32.15 -12.53
N ARG A 103 -10.21 -31.34 -13.60
CA ARG A 103 -9.89 -31.74 -14.96
C ARG A 103 -8.70 -30.93 -15.47
N HIS A 104 -7.96 -31.55 -16.36
CA HIS A 104 -6.80 -30.94 -16.99
C HIS A 104 -7.05 -30.78 -18.47
N LEU A 105 -6.81 -29.56 -18.94
CA LEU A 105 -7.04 -29.13 -20.30
C LEU A 105 -5.71 -28.70 -20.92
N GLU A 106 -5.43 -29.09 -22.15
CA GLU A 106 -4.25 -28.65 -22.90
C GLU A 106 -4.65 -28.04 -24.24
N GLY A 107 -3.97 -26.97 -24.64
CA GLY A 107 -4.16 -26.33 -25.93
C GLY A 107 -2.84 -25.73 -26.43
N ALA A 108 -2.77 -25.45 -27.72
CA ALA A 108 -1.61 -24.84 -28.34
C ALA A 108 -2.00 -23.61 -29.15
N PHE A 109 -1.12 -22.62 -29.17
CA PHE A 109 -1.29 -21.38 -29.93
C PHE A 109 0.07 -20.82 -30.36
N ARG A 110 0.10 -19.83 -31.25
CA ARG A 110 1.38 -19.22 -31.70
C ARG A 110 1.63 -17.89 -31.01
N LEU A 111 2.89 -17.60 -30.70
CA LEU A 111 3.29 -16.30 -30.15
C LEU A 111 3.15 -15.18 -31.18
N ARG A 112 2.01 -14.48 -31.13
CA ARG A 112 1.72 -13.27 -31.90
C ARG A 112 1.30 -12.16 -30.94
N PRO A 113 2.20 -11.23 -30.57
CA PRO A 113 1.85 -10.10 -29.70
C PRO A 113 0.77 -9.23 -30.35
N GLY A 114 -0.26 -8.88 -29.59
CA GLY A 114 -1.38 -8.03 -30.02
C GLY A 114 -2.55 -8.77 -30.68
N ASP A 115 -2.39 -10.06 -31.04
CA ASP A 115 -3.43 -10.83 -31.71
C ASP A 115 -4.25 -11.65 -30.70
N ARG A 116 -5.58 -11.47 -30.74
CA ARG A 116 -6.55 -12.35 -30.08
C ARG A 116 -6.53 -13.72 -30.76
N GLN A 117 -6.46 -14.78 -29.95
CA GLN A 117 -6.44 -16.16 -30.41
C GLN A 117 -7.47 -17.00 -29.64
N ALA A 118 -8.35 -17.66 -30.38
CA ALA A 118 -9.24 -18.68 -29.85
C ALA A 118 -8.48 -20.01 -29.78
N VAL A 119 -8.49 -20.66 -28.61
CA VAL A 119 -7.78 -21.91 -28.36
C VAL A 119 -8.79 -22.99 -28.00
N VAL A 120 -8.72 -24.10 -28.72
CA VAL A 120 -9.49 -25.32 -28.41
C VAL A 120 -8.69 -26.12 -27.39
N LEU A 121 -9.36 -26.56 -26.33
CA LEU A 121 -8.73 -27.28 -25.22
C LEU A 121 -9.13 -28.75 -25.23
N GLU A 122 -8.16 -29.64 -25.07
CA GLU A 122 -8.36 -31.08 -25.02
C GLU A 122 -8.15 -31.62 -23.60
N SER A 123 -9.02 -32.54 -23.18
CA SER A 123 -8.91 -33.19 -21.86
C SER A 123 -7.71 -34.13 -21.80
N VAL A 124 -6.88 -34.02 -20.76
CA VAL A 124 -5.72 -34.89 -20.53
C VAL A 124 -5.82 -35.60 -19.17
N SER A 125 -5.43 -36.87 -19.12
CA SER A 125 -5.68 -37.77 -17.98
C SER A 125 -4.51 -37.90 -16.98
N LYS A 126 -3.30 -37.45 -17.34
CA LYS A 126 -2.12 -37.40 -16.45
C LYS A 126 -1.24 -36.22 -16.80
N ILE A 127 -0.89 -35.42 -15.80
CA ILE A 127 0.10 -34.34 -15.93
C ILE A 127 1.33 -34.67 -15.07
N ALA A 128 2.53 -34.50 -15.64
CA ALA A 128 3.70 -34.16 -14.84
C ALA A 128 3.59 -32.67 -14.44
N LEU A 129 3.27 -32.41 -13.17
CA LEU A 129 3.28 -31.04 -12.63
C LEU A 129 4.71 -30.49 -12.78
N PRO A 130 4.89 -29.26 -13.30
CA PRO A 130 6.22 -28.65 -13.29
C PRO A 130 6.70 -28.52 -11.86
N ASP A 131 8.00 -28.73 -11.68
CA ASP A 131 8.64 -28.55 -10.40
C ASP A 131 8.52 -27.07 -9.99
N GLU A 132 7.74 -26.80 -8.94
CA GLU A 132 7.58 -25.45 -8.38
C GLU A 132 8.82 -25.01 -7.56
N THR A 133 9.89 -25.82 -7.53
CA THR A 133 11.17 -25.36 -7.01
C THR A 133 11.71 -24.25 -7.90
N LEU A 134 11.47 -23.03 -7.47
CA LEU A 134 12.16 -21.85 -7.99
C LEU A 134 13.66 -22.08 -7.90
N ARG A 135 14.35 -21.90 -9.02
CA ARG A 135 15.77 -22.21 -9.14
C ARG A 135 16.60 -21.06 -8.58
N GLU A 136 17.74 -21.37 -7.98
CA GLU A 136 18.72 -20.39 -7.49
C GLU A 136 19.08 -19.31 -8.51
N GLU A 137 19.08 -19.67 -9.80
CA GLU A 137 19.28 -18.75 -10.93
C GLU A 137 18.22 -17.64 -11.03
N GLU A 138 16.94 -17.97 -10.81
CA GLU A 138 15.84 -17.01 -10.87
C GLU A 138 15.95 -16.00 -9.70
N GLY A 139 16.35 -16.49 -8.52
CA GLY A 139 16.64 -15.65 -7.36
C GLY A 139 17.82 -14.70 -7.61
N ARG A 140 18.92 -15.19 -8.21
CA ARG A 140 20.09 -14.34 -8.52
C ARG A 140 19.74 -13.20 -9.47
N LEU A 141 18.99 -13.46 -10.53
CA LEU A 141 18.62 -12.44 -11.52
C LEU A 141 17.75 -11.32 -10.92
N ILE A 142 16.82 -11.68 -10.02
CA ILE A 142 16.02 -10.69 -9.29
C ILE A 142 16.91 -9.75 -8.48
N GLU A 143 17.86 -10.31 -7.73
CA GLU A 143 18.75 -9.54 -6.87
C GLU A 143 19.71 -8.66 -7.68
N GLU A 144 20.29 -9.18 -8.76
CA GLU A 144 21.14 -8.39 -9.67
C GLU A 144 20.39 -7.17 -10.21
N ARG A 145 19.13 -7.35 -10.59
CA ARG A 145 18.31 -6.26 -11.10
C ARG A 145 17.90 -5.28 -9.99
N LEU A 146 17.53 -5.77 -8.81
CA LEU A 146 17.24 -4.93 -7.64
C LEU A 146 18.41 -4.00 -7.36
N ASN A 147 19.62 -4.55 -7.32
CA ASN A 147 20.84 -3.79 -7.11
C ASN A 147 21.08 -2.79 -8.25
N ALA A 148 20.87 -3.19 -9.51
CA ALA A 148 21.01 -2.29 -10.66
C ALA A 148 20.00 -1.12 -10.63
N VAL A 149 18.80 -1.34 -10.11
CA VAL A 149 17.78 -0.30 -9.93
C VAL A 149 18.15 0.66 -8.81
N LEU A 150 18.51 0.13 -7.65
CA LEU A 150 18.92 0.92 -6.48
C LEU A 150 20.17 1.77 -6.76
N ALA A 151 21.10 1.25 -7.58
CA ALA A 151 22.29 1.98 -8.00
C ALA A 151 22.00 3.21 -8.89
N ARG A 152 20.82 3.29 -9.52
CA ARG A 152 20.47 4.39 -10.45
C ARG A 152 19.65 5.50 -9.80
N LYS A 153 18.74 5.16 -8.89
CA LYS A 153 17.75 6.08 -8.31
C LYS A 153 17.40 5.65 -6.88
N PRO A 154 17.29 6.59 -5.92
CA PRO A 154 16.70 6.31 -4.61
C PRO A 154 15.27 5.80 -4.78
N GLY A 155 14.97 4.68 -4.16
CA GLY A 155 13.67 4.03 -4.31
C GLY A 155 13.15 3.35 -3.06
N LEU A 156 13.97 3.19 -2.01
CA LEU A 156 13.56 2.54 -0.78
C LEU A 156 12.71 3.47 0.09
N SER A 157 11.70 2.90 0.71
CA SER A 157 10.89 3.49 1.77
C SER A 157 11.26 2.79 3.09
N LEU A 158 11.79 3.56 4.03
CA LEU A 158 12.08 3.06 5.38
C LEU A 158 10.95 3.47 6.32
N ARG A 159 10.25 2.51 6.90
CA ARG A 159 9.15 2.76 7.83
C ARG A 159 9.55 2.34 9.24
N MET A 160 9.44 3.24 10.21
CA MET A 160 9.74 2.90 11.60
C MET A 160 8.99 3.80 12.58
N ASP A 161 8.49 3.24 13.67
CA ASP A 161 8.05 4.03 14.82
C ASP A 161 9.28 4.42 15.65
N ILE A 162 9.58 5.72 15.77
CA ILE A 162 10.77 6.17 16.53
C ILE A 162 10.62 6.07 18.06
N VAL A 163 9.42 5.74 18.53
CA VAL A 163 9.06 5.55 19.93
C VAL A 163 7.90 4.57 20.02
N ASN A 164 7.85 3.72 21.04
CA ASN A 164 6.71 2.81 21.29
C ASN A 164 5.62 3.42 22.20
N LYS A 165 5.31 4.70 21.99
CA LYS A 165 4.34 5.43 22.82
C LYS A 165 3.42 6.33 22.01
N CYS A 166 2.20 6.43 22.51
CA CYS A 166 1.24 7.45 22.11
C CYS A 166 0.67 8.12 23.37
N ASN A 167 0.35 9.40 23.26
CA ASN A 167 -0.31 10.17 24.32
C ASN A 167 -1.84 10.11 24.24
N LEU A 168 -2.40 9.33 23.31
CA LEU A 168 -3.84 9.10 23.13
C LEU A 168 -4.19 7.62 23.28
N ARG A 169 -5.48 7.34 23.49
CA ARG A 169 -6.03 5.97 23.62
C ARG A 169 -7.26 5.78 22.74
N CYS A 170 -7.09 6.02 21.44
CA CYS A 170 -8.18 5.96 20.47
C CYS A 170 -8.91 4.61 20.53
N VAL A 171 -10.25 4.62 20.37
CA VAL A 171 -11.09 3.43 20.59
C VAL A 171 -10.72 2.24 19.70
N MET A 172 -10.21 2.50 18.50
CA MET A 172 -9.83 1.51 17.49
C MET A 172 -8.33 1.20 17.46
N CYS A 173 -7.53 1.80 18.34
CA CYS A 173 -6.07 1.67 18.35
C CYS A 173 -5.63 0.62 19.37
N HIS A 174 -4.48 -0.02 19.14
CA HIS A 174 -3.88 -0.94 20.11
C HIS A 174 -3.54 -0.29 21.46
N TYR A 175 -3.41 1.04 21.54
CA TYR A 175 -3.29 1.76 22.82
C TYR A 175 -4.58 1.84 23.63
N SER A 176 -5.72 1.39 23.08
CA SER A 176 -6.92 1.13 23.88
C SER A 176 -6.66 0.00 24.88
N ASP A 177 -5.79 -0.95 24.55
CA ASP A 177 -5.36 -2.04 25.41
C ASP A 177 -4.37 -1.55 26.50
N ASP A 178 -4.67 -1.96 27.73
CA ASP A 178 -3.97 -1.55 28.91
C ASP A 178 -2.56 -2.16 29.05
N ALA A 179 -2.38 -3.39 28.58
CA ALA A 179 -1.07 -4.05 28.58
C ALA A 179 -0.15 -3.37 27.57
N VAL A 180 -0.66 -2.99 26.39
CA VAL A 180 0.12 -2.25 25.39
C VAL A 180 0.46 -0.84 25.89
N PHE A 181 -0.52 -0.11 26.43
CA PHE A 181 -0.30 1.26 26.93
C PHE A 181 0.71 1.33 28.07
N ARG A 182 0.76 0.31 28.95
CA ARG A 182 1.68 0.26 30.10
C ARG A 182 3.09 -0.26 29.80
N LYS A 183 3.39 -0.72 28.57
CA LYS A 183 4.76 -1.16 28.21
C LYS A 183 5.82 -0.12 28.58
N PRO A 184 7.05 -0.48 28.96
CA PRO A 184 8.11 0.51 29.17
C PRO A 184 8.35 1.34 27.90
N ALA A 185 8.57 2.64 28.07
CA ALA A 185 8.89 3.52 26.96
C ALA A 185 10.29 3.20 26.40
N ARG A 186 10.38 3.10 25.07
CA ARG A 186 11.60 2.91 24.30
C ARG A 186 11.56 3.91 23.15
N SER A 187 12.59 4.74 23.05
CA SER A 187 12.79 5.68 21.94
C SER A 187 14.10 5.35 21.24
N ILE A 188 14.13 5.47 19.92
CA ILE A 188 15.37 5.36 19.14
C ILE A 188 16.21 6.60 19.45
N ARG A 189 17.47 6.40 19.88
CA ARG A 189 18.42 7.50 20.06
C ARG A 189 18.96 7.98 18.71
N PRO A 190 19.39 9.24 18.57
CA PRO A 190 19.94 9.75 17.31
C PRO A 190 21.08 8.89 16.75
N GLU A 191 21.93 8.34 17.60
CA GLU A 191 23.06 7.49 17.18
C GLU A 191 22.57 6.14 16.63
N GLU A 192 21.57 5.52 17.29
CA GLU A 192 20.93 4.29 16.80
C GLU A 192 20.21 4.54 15.47
N PHE A 193 19.54 5.69 15.34
CA PHE A 193 18.88 6.07 14.12
C PHE A 193 19.87 6.19 12.95
N GLU A 194 21.00 6.87 13.16
CA GLU A 194 22.03 7.03 12.13
C GLU A 194 22.69 5.70 11.77
N GLU A 195 22.92 4.81 12.74
CA GLU A 195 23.43 3.46 12.49
C GLU A 195 22.49 2.66 11.58
N TRP A 196 21.17 2.70 11.84
CA TRP A 196 20.19 1.91 11.09
C TRP A 196 19.87 2.51 9.73
N PHE A 197 19.73 3.82 9.66
CA PHE A 197 19.41 4.55 8.43
C PHE A 197 20.63 4.68 7.53
N GLY A 198 21.78 5.06 8.08
CA GLY A 198 23.01 5.33 7.34
C GLY A 198 23.52 4.12 6.56
N ALA A 199 23.19 2.90 7.00
CA ALA A 199 23.53 1.67 6.28
C ALA A 199 22.87 1.55 4.88
N PHE A 200 21.73 2.20 4.65
CA PHE A 200 21.11 2.28 3.33
C PHE A 200 21.63 3.44 2.48
N GLY A 201 22.11 4.50 3.13
CA GLY A 201 22.64 5.69 2.48
C GLY A 201 21.66 6.33 1.49
N ASP A 202 22.17 6.68 0.31
CA ASP A 202 21.43 7.42 -0.72
C ASP A 202 20.34 6.62 -1.45
N GLU A 203 20.17 5.33 -1.14
CA GLU A 203 19.13 4.49 -1.74
C GLU A 203 17.72 4.80 -1.20
N VAL A 204 17.65 5.48 -0.05
CA VAL A 204 16.39 5.79 0.64
C VAL A 204 15.74 7.01 0.03
N ARG A 205 14.61 6.80 -0.64
CA ARG A 205 13.75 7.86 -1.15
C ARG A 205 13.01 8.57 -0.02
N GLU A 206 12.44 7.80 0.91
CA GLU A 206 11.65 8.37 2.01
C GLU A 206 11.85 7.59 3.31
N VAL A 207 11.72 8.30 4.42
CA VAL A 207 11.60 7.72 5.75
C VAL A 207 10.27 8.13 6.38
N ILE A 208 9.55 7.14 6.86
CA ILE A 208 8.25 7.29 7.53
C ILE A 208 8.47 7.04 9.02
N LEU A 209 8.53 8.11 9.82
CA LEU A 209 8.91 8.09 11.25
C LEU A 209 7.80 7.63 12.20
N SER A 210 6.68 7.19 11.66
CA SER A 210 5.54 6.69 12.44
C SER A 210 4.69 5.72 11.61
N CYS A 211 4.25 4.64 12.23
CA CYS A 211 3.29 3.69 11.69
C CYS A 211 2.14 3.45 12.68
N GLY A 212 2.46 3.11 13.93
CA GLY A 212 1.48 2.84 14.99
C GLY A 212 1.48 3.83 16.14
N ASP A 213 2.54 4.63 16.27
CA ASP A 213 2.84 5.41 17.48
C ASP A 213 2.82 6.93 17.21
N GLU A 214 2.90 7.77 18.27
CA GLU A 214 3.00 9.22 18.10
C GLU A 214 4.47 9.66 18.12
N PRO A 215 5.06 10.04 16.98
CA PRO A 215 6.49 10.33 16.90
C PRO A 215 6.89 11.50 17.79
N MET A 216 6.01 12.49 18.00
CA MET A 216 6.29 13.66 18.82
C MET A 216 6.35 13.37 20.33
N VAL A 217 6.00 12.16 20.77
CA VAL A 217 6.24 11.71 22.16
C VAL A 217 7.73 11.41 22.39
N SER A 218 8.48 11.10 21.32
CA SER A 218 9.91 10.84 21.44
C SER A 218 10.67 12.10 21.91
N PRO A 219 11.51 12.01 22.95
CA PRO A 219 12.38 13.12 23.34
C PRO A 219 13.44 13.43 22.27
N HIS A 220 13.64 12.53 21.30
CA HIS A 220 14.64 12.65 20.24
C HIS A 220 14.05 13.11 18.89
N PHE A 221 12.74 13.38 18.80
CA PHE A 221 12.08 13.77 17.55
C PHE A 221 12.81 14.92 16.84
N ALA A 222 13.15 15.98 17.57
CA ALA A 222 13.84 17.13 17.00
C ALA A 222 15.27 16.82 16.53
N ALA A 223 16.00 15.99 17.28
CA ALA A 223 17.35 15.59 16.90
C ALA A 223 17.34 14.72 15.63
N ILE A 224 16.39 13.79 15.53
CA ILE A 224 16.22 12.93 14.36
C ILE A 224 15.86 13.75 13.11
N LEU A 225 14.89 14.67 13.19
CA LEU A 225 14.54 15.55 12.07
C LEU A 225 15.74 16.38 11.58
N ARG A 226 16.51 16.97 12.50
CA ARG A 226 17.71 17.75 12.15
C ARG A 226 18.84 16.87 11.62
N SER A 227 18.94 15.61 12.05
CA SER A 227 19.91 14.65 11.52
C SER A 227 19.60 14.32 10.07
N LEU A 228 18.35 13.92 9.79
CA LEU A 228 17.87 13.62 8.43
C LEU A 228 18.05 14.80 7.48
N ALA A 229 17.62 15.99 7.89
CA ALA A 229 17.76 17.20 7.08
C ALA A 229 19.23 17.53 6.74
N ARG A 230 20.17 17.31 7.68
CA ARG A 230 21.59 17.66 7.47
C ARG A 230 22.37 16.57 6.74
N ASN A 231 22.18 15.31 7.13
CA ASN A 231 22.99 14.19 6.68
C ASN A 231 22.42 13.53 5.43
N HIS A 232 21.10 13.58 5.24
CA HIS A 232 20.37 12.86 4.20
C HIS A 232 19.44 13.79 3.41
N PRO A 233 19.96 14.87 2.79
CA PRO A 233 19.16 15.94 2.18
C PRO A 233 18.32 15.50 0.97
N ARG A 234 18.54 14.29 0.45
CA ARG A 234 17.77 13.68 -0.65
C ARG A 234 16.61 12.81 -0.20
N THR A 235 16.52 12.49 1.09
CA THR A 235 15.48 11.64 1.65
C THR A 235 14.28 12.46 2.10
N GLU A 236 13.09 12.06 1.65
CA GLU A 236 11.84 12.68 2.09
C GLU A 236 11.49 12.24 3.51
N ILE A 237 11.33 13.21 4.40
CA ILE A 237 10.85 12.95 5.76
C ILE A 237 9.32 12.99 5.77
N VAL A 238 8.71 11.90 6.23
CA VAL A 238 7.27 11.72 6.31
C VAL A 238 6.89 11.22 7.70
N PHE A 239 5.77 11.70 8.24
CA PHE A 239 5.19 11.10 9.44
C PHE A 239 3.70 11.42 9.56
N SER A 240 3.02 10.59 10.35
CA SER A 240 1.66 10.75 10.82
C SER A 240 1.66 11.30 12.24
N THR A 241 0.68 12.12 12.59
CA THR A 241 0.55 12.67 13.94
C THR A 241 -0.90 12.93 14.29
N ASN A 242 -1.21 12.81 15.59
CA ASN A 242 -2.45 13.30 16.18
C ASN A 242 -2.42 14.83 16.43
N ALA A 243 -1.30 15.49 16.15
CA ALA A 243 -1.05 16.93 16.25
C ALA A 243 -1.24 17.56 17.64
N THR A 244 -1.46 16.79 18.70
CA THR A 244 -1.62 17.33 20.07
C THR A 244 -0.34 17.99 20.60
N LEU A 245 0.83 17.46 20.22
CA LEU A 245 2.16 17.95 20.62
C LEU A 245 2.79 18.92 19.61
N MET A 246 2.12 19.19 18.49
CA MET A 246 2.62 20.06 17.40
C MET A 246 2.41 21.55 17.73
N ARG A 247 2.99 22.01 18.84
CA ARG A 247 3.02 23.43 19.20
C ARG A 247 3.95 24.20 18.26
N GLU A 248 3.94 25.53 18.36
CA GLU A 248 4.71 26.41 17.46
C GLU A 248 6.19 26.03 17.28
N PRO A 249 6.98 25.71 18.32
CA PRO A 249 8.37 25.31 18.13
C PRO A 249 8.53 24.05 17.28
N VAL A 250 7.60 23.11 17.40
CA VAL A 250 7.58 21.88 16.59
C VAL A 250 7.12 22.18 15.16
N ALA A 251 6.11 23.04 14.98
CA ALA A 251 5.68 23.47 13.65
C ALA A 251 6.80 24.19 12.88
N ARG A 252 7.59 25.05 13.56
CA ARG A 252 8.79 25.68 12.99
C ARG A 252 9.84 24.66 12.62
N LEU A 253 10.15 23.73 13.52
CA LEU A 253 11.08 22.63 13.27
C LEU A 253 10.70 21.77 12.05
N ILE A 254 9.41 21.49 11.86
CA ILE A 254 8.88 20.76 10.70
C ILE A 254 9.23 21.50 9.39
N LEU A 255 9.06 22.82 9.37
CA LEU A 255 9.41 23.66 8.21
C LEU A 255 10.93 23.75 8.02
N GLU A 256 11.68 24.02 9.08
CA GLU A 256 13.15 24.11 9.08
C GLU A 256 13.81 22.81 8.59
N SER A 257 13.23 21.66 8.91
CA SER A 257 13.77 20.34 8.55
C SER A 257 13.30 19.87 7.17
N GLY A 258 12.53 20.68 6.43
CA GLY A 258 12.07 20.34 5.09
C GLY A 258 11.16 19.11 5.02
N VAL A 259 10.38 18.84 6.07
CA VAL A 259 9.47 17.69 6.12
C VAL A 259 8.60 17.68 4.86
N ALA A 260 8.61 16.57 4.14
CA ALA A 260 7.94 16.45 2.86
C ALA A 260 6.43 16.35 3.03
N LEU A 261 5.99 15.54 4.00
CA LEU A 261 4.57 15.25 4.23
C LEU A 261 4.29 15.05 5.72
N VAL A 262 3.23 15.69 6.19
CA VAL A 262 2.62 15.44 7.50
C VAL A 262 1.21 14.91 7.29
N MET A 263 0.93 13.72 7.80
CA MET A 263 -0.39 13.10 7.78
C MET A 263 -1.10 13.30 9.12
N PHE A 264 -2.17 14.07 9.14
CA PHE A 264 -2.98 14.33 10.31
C PHE A 264 -4.02 13.25 10.49
N SER A 265 -3.97 12.55 11.62
CA SER A 265 -4.96 11.55 11.97
C SER A 265 -6.14 12.20 12.70
N LEU A 266 -7.24 12.43 11.99
CA LEU A 266 -8.38 13.24 12.43
C LEU A 266 -9.70 12.57 11.98
N ASP A 267 -10.39 11.89 12.92
CA ASP A 267 -11.54 11.03 12.61
C ASP A 267 -12.89 11.65 13.00
N GLY A 268 -12.97 12.98 12.94
CA GLY A 268 -14.16 13.75 13.30
C GLY A 268 -14.05 15.22 12.93
N VAL A 269 -15.18 15.80 12.57
CA VAL A 269 -15.45 17.22 12.30
C VAL A 269 -15.89 17.93 13.57
N THR A 270 -16.67 17.27 14.43
CA THR A 270 -17.15 17.87 15.69
C THR A 270 -16.23 17.52 16.86
N ALA A 271 -16.22 18.38 17.89
CA ALA A 271 -15.49 18.13 19.13
C ALA A 271 -15.96 16.83 19.80
N SER A 272 -17.29 16.64 19.86
CA SER A 272 -17.90 15.44 20.44
C SER A 272 -17.43 14.15 19.77
N THR A 273 -17.49 14.08 18.43
CA THR A 273 -17.07 12.87 17.69
C THR A 273 -15.58 12.63 17.82
N LEU A 274 -14.76 13.67 17.61
CA LEU A 274 -13.30 13.52 17.67
C LEU A 274 -12.83 13.09 19.07
N GLU A 275 -13.34 13.72 20.13
CA GLU A 275 -12.91 13.45 21.51
C GLU A 275 -13.40 12.09 22.02
N ARG A 276 -14.57 11.64 21.56
CA ARG A 276 -15.08 10.28 21.82
C ARG A 276 -14.20 9.21 21.19
N ILE A 277 -13.82 9.39 19.92
CA ILE A 277 -13.05 8.39 19.17
C ILE A 277 -11.59 8.41 19.57
N ARG A 278 -10.97 9.60 19.63
CA ARG A 278 -9.55 9.78 19.96
C ARG A 278 -9.39 10.20 21.42
N LYS A 279 -9.67 9.28 22.35
CA LYS A 279 -9.65 9.55 23.80
C LYS A 279 -8.34 10.22 24.24
N GLY A 280 -8.48 11.35 24.94
CA GLY A 280 -7.37 12.19 25.41
C GLY A 280 -7.03 13.36 24.48
N ILE A 281 -7.61 13.42 23.28
CA ILE A 281 -7.47 14.56 22.38
C ILE A 281 -8.28 15.75 22.92
N ARG A 282 -7.91 16.96 22.52
CA ARG A 282 -8.72 18.17 22.73
C ARG A 282 -8.90 18.89 21.43
N TYR A 283 -10.14 19.02 20.99
CA TYR A 283 -10.47 19.49 19.66
C TYR A 283 -9.89 20.89 19.36
N PRO A 284 -10.10 21.94 20.19
CA PRO A 284 -9.60 23.28 19.86
C PRO A 284 -8.07 23.34 19.77
N GLN A 285 -7.38 22.56 20.60
CA GLN A 285 -5.92 22.49 20.59
C GLN A 285 -5.39 21.91 19.29
N VAL A 286 -5.96 20.80 18.83
CA VAL A 286 -5.48 20.10 17.62
C VAL A 286 -5.75 20.92 16.37
N ILE A 287 -6.97 21.46 16.23
CA ILE A 287 -7.31 22.35 15.12
C ILE A 287 -6.39 23.59 15.11
N GLY A 288 -6.17 24.22 16.28
CA GLY A 288 -5.26 25.36 16.40
C GLY A 288 -3.81 25.05 16.03
N ASN A 289 -3.31 23.86 16.38
CA ASN A 289 -1.96 23.43 16.00
C ASN A 289 -1.84 23.22 14.48
N ILE A 290 -2.83 22.57 13.86
CA ILE A 290 -2.85 22.34 12.41
C ILE A 290 -2.91 23.67 11.64
N LEU A 291 -3.81 24.58 12.04
CA LEU A 291 -3.92 25.90 11.43
C LEU A 291 -2.66 26.74 11.61
N ARG A 292 -1.96 26.60 12.75
CA ARG A 292 -0.67 27.27 12.96
C ARG A 292 0.41 26.78 12.00
N LEU A 293 0.52 25.46 11.77
CA LEU A 293 1.45 24.93 10.76
C LEU A 293 1.12 25.47 9.37
N LYS A 294 -0.18 25.44 9.00
CA LYS A 294 -0.67 26.00 7.73
C LYS A 294 -0.25 27.47 7.58
N ALA A 295 -0.51 28.29 8.59
CA ALA A 295 -0.19 29.72 8.57
C ALA A 295 1.32 29.98 8.46
N LEU A 296 2.15 29.28 9.23
CA LEU A 296 3.61 29.40 9.15
C LEU A 296 4.14 28.99 7.77
N ARG A 297 3.63 27.89 7.21
CA ARG A 297 3.98 27.41 5.86
C ARG A 297 3.64 28.47 4.81
N ASP A 298 2.40 28.99 4.85
CA ASP A 298 1.90 29.95 3.86
C ASP A 298 2.66 31.27 3.97
N ALA A 299 2.95 31.76 5.19
CA ALA A 299 3.75 32.95 5.42
C ALA A 299 5.20 32.78 4.93
N ALA A 300 5.76 31.57 5.01
CA ALA A 300 7.07 31.25 4.46
C ALA A 300 7.09 31.10 2.92
N GLY A 301 5.92 31.12 2.26
CA GLY A 301 5.80 30.78 0.84
C GLY A 301 6.23 29.34 0.53
N SER A 302 6.19 28.45 1.53
CA SER A 302 6.70 27.09 1.40
C SER A 302 5.66 26.17 0.75
N ALA A 303 6.10 25.36 -0.23
CA ALA A 303 5.28 24.28 -0.79
C ALA A 303 5.20 23.03 0.12
N ARG A 304 5.94 23.02 1.24
CA ARG A 304 6.06 21.88 2.15
C ARG A 304 5.87 22.29 3.63
N PRO A 305 5.37 21.38 4.48
CA PRO A 305 4.97 20.01 4.16
C PRO A 305 3.66 19.95 3.38
N LEU A 306 3.51 18.89 2.59
CA LEU A 306 2.19 18.45 2.14
C LEU A 306 1.40 18.04 3.38
N MET A 307 0.19 18.58 3.49
CA MET A 307 -0.72 18.25 4.59
C MET A 307 -1.75 17.25 4.08
N VAL A 308 -1.66 16.02 4.57
CA VAL A 308 -2.61 14.94 4.25
C VAL A 308 -3.46 14.68 5.47
N PHE A 309 -4.75 14.38 5.28
CA PHE A 309 -5.66 14.11 6.39
C PHE A 309 -6.17 12.68 6.28
N ASN A 310 -5.85 11.86 7.27
CA ASN A 310 -6.33 10.50 7.38
C ASN A 310 -7.57 10.46 8.26
N PHE A 311 -8.61 9.79 7.77
CA PHE A 311 -9.89 9.59 8.45
C PHE A 311 -10.20 8.09 8.49
N VAL A 312 -10.09 7.49 9.66
CA VAL A 312 -10.51 6.10 9.89
C VAL A 312 -12.02 6.08 10.10
N MET A 313 -12.70 5.45 9.16
CA MET A 313 -14.15 5.40 9.09
C MET A 313 -14.69 4.27 9.96
N LEU A 314 -15.57 4.68 10.87
CA LEU A 314 -16.41 3.84 11.70
C LEU A 314 -17.88 4.14 11.39
N ARG A 315 -18.79 3.23 11.72
CA ARG A 315 -20.23 3.47 11.58
C ARG A 315 -20.66 4.75 12.33
N SER A 316 -20.05 5.01 13.50
CA SER A 316 -20.37 6.15 14.34
C SER A 316 -19.75 7.49 13.92
N ASN A 317 -18.93 7.57 12.86
CA ASN A 317 -18.36 8.85 12.39
C ASN A 317 -18.46 9.09 10.88
N VAL A 318 -18.79 8.08 10.08
CA VAL A 318 -18.82 8.18 8.61
C VAL A 318 -19.78 9.28 8.11
N HIS A 319 -20.79 9.62 8.92
CA HIS A 319 -21.73 10.69 8.62
C HIS A 319 -21.09 12.09 8.59
N GLU A 320 -19.96 12.28 9.28
CA GLU A 320 -19.19 13.53 9.26
C GLU A 320 -18.23 13.63 8.06
N ALA A 321 -17.94 12.52 7.38
CA ALA A 321 -16.93 12.45 6.30
C ALA A 321 -17.15 13.46 5.15
N PRO A 322 -18.39 13.78 4.71
CA PRO A 322 -18.59 14.81 3.69
C PRO A 322 -18.17 16.21 4.15
N LEU A 323 -18.56 16.63 5.36
CA LEU A 323 -18.16 17.93 5.92
C LEU A 323 -16.68 17.96 6.31
N PHE A 324 -16.08 16.81 6.59
CA PHE A 324 -14.65 16.70 6.81
C PHE A 324 -13.83 17.19 5.62
N VAL A 325 -14.32 16.99 4.38
CA VAL A 325 -13.66 17.52 3.18
C VAL A 325 -13.53 19.04 3.23
N ALA A 326 -14.61 19.74 3.58
CA ALA A 326 -14.62 21.20 3.70
C ALA A 326 -13.69 21.68 4.82
N ALA A 327 -13.77 21.06 6.01
CA ALA A 327 -12.92 21.38 7.14
C ALA A 327 -11.42 21.15 6.82
N ALA A 328 -11.09 20.01 6.22
CA ALA A 328 -9.73 19.68 5.82
C ALA A 328 -9.20 20.64 4.75
N LYS A 329 -10.03 21.04 3.78
CA LYS A 329 -9.66 22.08 2.81
C LYS A 329 -9.29 23.39 3.51
N ALA A 330 -10.11 23.85 4.45
CA ALA A 330 -9.83 25.06 5.23
C ALA A 330 -8.55 24.94 6.07
N MET A 331 -8.24 23.73 6.57
CA MET A 331 -6.99 23.42 7.26
C MET A 331 -5.77 23.28 6.33
N GLY A 332 -5.94 23.41 5.01
CA GLY A 332 -4.83 23.38 4.05
C GLY A 332 -4.48 21.98 3.54
N ALA A 333 -5.44 21.05 3.54
CA ALA A 333 -5.28 19.72 2.97
C ALA A 333 -4.88 19.77 1.49
N HIS A 334 -3.93 18.91 1.14
CA HIS A 334 -3.55 18.61 -0.23
C HIS A 334 -4.18 17.30 -0.72
N TYR A 335 -4.43 16.37 0.21
CA TYR A 335 -5.00 15.05 -0.08
C TYR A 335 -5.73 14.51 1.15
N LEU A 336 -6.78 13.72 0.93
CA LEU A 336 -7.52 13.04 1.98
C LEU A 336 -7.34 11.52 1.87
N ASP A 337 -7.20 10.83 3.00
CA ASP A 337 -7.04 9.39 3.04
C ASP A 337 -8.12 8.77 3.93
N PHE A 338 -9.21 8.30 3.33
CA PHE A 338 -10.29 7.61 4.04
C PHE A 338 -9.97 6.11 4.13
N ARG A 339 -9.99 5.54 5.33
CA ARG A 339 -9.68 4.12 5.54
C ARG A 339 -10.83 3.43 6.25
N HIS A 340 -11.18 2.22 5.81
CA HIS A 340 -11.94 1.33 6.69
C HIS A 340 -11.08 0.98 7.90
N VAL A 341 -11.70 0.93 9.08
CA VAL A 341 -11.08 0.25 10.22
C VAL A 341 -10.85 -1.21 9.86
N VAL A 342 -9.68 -1.73 10.21
CA VAL A 342 -9.31 -3.12 9.97
C VAL A 342 -9.43 -3.88 11.29
N ALA A 343 -10.13 -5.02 11.26
CA ALA A 343 -10.24 -5.89 12.42
C ALA A 343 -8.85 -6.31 12.93
N SER A 344 -8.68 -6.31 14.24
CA SER A 344 -7.44 -6.68 14.92
C SER A 344 -7.75 -7.27 16.29
N ALA A 345 -6.73 -7.79 16.97
CA ALA A 345 -6.86 -8.27 18.35
C ALA A 345 -7.34 -7.19 19.35
N TYR A 346 -7.28 -5.91 18.98
CA TYR A 346 -7.63 -4.77 19.83
C TYR A 346 -8.94 -4.09 19.43
N PHE A 347 -9.45 -4.39 18.25
CA PHE A 347 -10.66 -3.79 17.72
C PHE A 347 -11.31 -4.74 16.70
N ASP A 348 -12.45 -5.30 17.08
CA ASP A 348 -13.26 -6.19 16.26
C ASP A 348 -14.73 -6.01 16.67
N ASP A 349 -15.25 -4.78 16.49
CA ASP A 349 -16.64 -4.45 16.76
C ASP A 349 -17.45 -4.43 15.45
N PRO A 350 -18.25 -5.48 15.18
CA PRO A 350 -19.04 -5.55 13.96
C PRO A 350 -20.02 -4.40 13.77
N ALA A 351 -20.45 -3.75 14.87
CA ALA A 351 -21.37 -2.61 14.81
C ALA A 351 -20.68 -1.36 14.25
N GLU A 352 -19.38 -1.19 14.47
CA GLU A 352 -18.60 -0.05 13.99
C GLU A 352 -17.94 -0.30 12.63
N MET A 353 -17.77 -1.55 12.22
CA MET A 353 -17.12 -1.91 10.96
C MET A 353 -18.04 -1.73 9.74
N LEU A 354 -17.74 -0.76 8.87
CA LEU A 354 -18.54 -0.46 7.68
C LEU A 354 -18.65 -1.61 6.66
N SER A 355 -17.77 -2.61 6.71
CA SER A 355 -17.92 -3.86 5.93
C SER A 355 -19.23 -4.58 6.22
N ASN A 356 -19.80 -4.38 7.42
CA ASN A 356 -21.10 -4.93 7.83
C ASN A 356 -22.26 -3.96 7.59
N HIS A 357 -21.98 -2.77 7.05
CA HIS A 357 -22.97 -1.70 6.78
C HIS A 357 -22.79 -1.14 5.36
N PRO A 358 -22.90 -1.98 4.31
CA PRO A 358 -22.55 -1.58 2.94
C PRO A 358 -23.42 -0.41 2.41
N SER A 359 -24.71 -0.35 2.76
CA SER A 359 -25.58 0.77 2.37
C SER A 359 -25.10 2.10 2.95
N VAL A 360 -24.69 2.11 4.22
CA VAL A 360 -24.17 3.30 4.91
C VAL A 360 -22.90 3.80 4.23
N TRP A 361 -21.95 2.89 3.97
CA TRP A 361 -20.70 3.26 3.31
C TRP A 361 -20.96 3.77 1.89
N ASN A 362 -21.71 3.05 1.08
CA ASN A 362 -21.96 3.42 -0.31
C ASN A 362 -22.63 4.80 -0.42
N HIS A 363 -23.57 5.11 0.47
CA HIS A 363 -24.20 6.44 0.56
C HIS A 363 -23.20 7.55 0.87
N TYR A 364 -22.44 7.41 1.96
CA TYR A 364 -21.50 8.44 2.37
C TYR A 364 -20.29 8.57 1.44
N ARG A 365 -19.85 7.47 0.82
CA ARG A 365 -18.84 7.47 -0.24
C ARG A 365 -19.27 8.39 -1.40
N GLY A 366 -20.53 8.29 -1.84
CA GLY A 366 -21.08 9.17 -2.87
C GLY A 366 -21.03 10.65 -2.47
N LYS A 367 -21.42 10.96 -1.22
CA LYS A 367 -21.38 12.33 -0.67
C LYS A 367 -19.95 12.88 -0.55
N VAL A 368 -19.00 12.07 -0.09
CA VAL A 368 -17.57 12.46 0.00
C VAL A 368 -17.02 12.77 -1.40
N LEU A 369 -17.33 11.95 -2.41
CA LEU A 369 -16.91 12.22 -3.79
C LEU A 369 -17.49 13.54 -4.33
N THR A 370 -18.75 13.85 -4.00
CA THR A 370 -19.35 15.15 -4.34
C THR A 370 -18.62 16.31 -3.66
N ALA A 371 -18.42 16.23 -2.34
CA ALA A 371 -17.69 17.26 -1.59
C ALA A 371 -16.25 17.44 -2.09
N CYS A 372 -15.56 16.37 -2.47
CA CYS A 372 -14.21 16.43 -3.06
C CYS A 372 -14.20 17.22 -4.36
N ARG A 373 -15.20 17.01 -5.25
CA ARG A 373 -15.35 17.79 -6.48
C ARG A 373 -15.64 19.27 -6.20
N GLU A 374 -16.52 19.55 -5.25
CA GLU A 374 -16.91 20.92 -4.87
C GLU A 374 -15.74 21.73 -4.30
N HIS A 375 -14.86 21.08 -3.52
CA HIS A 375 -13.70 21.73 -2.88
C HIS A 375 -12.38 21.60 -3.66
N GLY A 376 -12.39 20.95 -4.82
CA GLY A 376 -11.19 20.68 -5.62
C GLY A 376 -10.13 19.93 -4.81
N LEU A 377 -10.53 18.84 -4.16
CA LEU A 377 -9.63 17.94 -3.42
C LEU A 377 -9.66 16.54 -4.01
N GLU A 378 -8.50 15.91 -3.99
CA GLU A 378 -8.38 14.48 -4.26
C GLU A 378 -8.38 13.70 -2.94
N ALA A 379 -8.89 12.47 -3.03
CA ALA A 379 -8.99 11.59 -1.87
C ALA A 379 -8.81 10.12 -2.26
N TYR A 380 -8.16 9.35 -1.39
CA TYR A 380 -8.28 7.90 -1.40
C TYR A 380 -9.60 7.54 -0.71
N LEU A 381 -10.43 6.76 -1.40
CA LEU A 381 -11.62 6.15 -0.83
C LEU A 381 -11.60 4.65 -1.17
N PRO A 382 -11.94 3.78 -0.20
CA PRO A 382 -12.20 2.38 -0.49
C PRO A 382 -13.25 2.20 -1.60
N PRO A 383 -13.23 1.08 -2.34
CA PRO A 383 -14.27 0.78 -3.31
C PRO A 383 -15.65 0.70 -2.64
N PRO A 384 -16.75 0.85 -3.39
CA PRO A 384 -18.07 0.55 -2.87
C PRO A 384 -18.14 -0.93 -2.46
N LEU A 385 -18.91 -1.22 -1.40
CA LEU A 385 -19.13 -2.58 -0.94
C LEU A 385 -20.31 -3.21 -1.69
N PRO A 386 -20.33 -4.53 -1.95
CA PRO A 386 -21.45 -5.20 -2.57
C PRO A 386 -22.73 -5.06 -1.72
N GLY A 387 -23.84 -4.71 -2.37
CA GLY A 387 -25.16 -4.56 -1.72
C GLY A 387 -25.42 -3.17 -1.14
N GLY A 388 -26.70 -2.90 -0.82
CA GLY A 388 -27.16 -1.64 -0.25
C GLY A 388 -27.54 -0.59 -1.30
N ALA A 389 -28.84 -0.46 -1.58
CA ALA A 389 -29.35 0.56 -2.51
C ALA A 389 -29.68 1.88 -1.80
N ASP A 390 -30.16 1.85 -0.55
CA ASP A 390 -30.64 3.03 0.14
C ASP A 390 -30.31 2.97 1.64
N HIS A 391 -29.48 3.92 2.10
CA HIS A 391 -29.33 4.22 3.52
C HIS A 391 -30.19 5.45 3.82
N ASP A 392 -31.04 5.39 4.85
CA ASP A 392 -31.84 6.54 5.27
C ASP A 392 -31.04 7.47 6.20
N PRO A 393 -30.58 8.63 5.71
CA PRO A 393 -29.78 9.55 6.52
C PRO A 393 -30.60 10.28 7.58
N ALA A 394 -31.94 10.16 7.60
CA ALA A 394 -32.78 10.84 8.60
C ALA A 394 -32.48 10.38 10.03
N THR A 395 -31.81 9.23 10.18
CA THR A 395 -31.41 8.66 11.47
C THR A 395 -30.00 9.05 11.92
N ASP A 396 -29.19 9.69 11.06
CA ASP A 396 -27.83 10.06 11.42
C ASP A 396 -27.77 11.43 12.11
N PRO A 397 -26.79 11.67 12.99
CA PRO A 397 -26.63 12.95 13.67
C PRO A 397 -26.45 14.11 12.68
N ALA A 398 -27.06 15.26 12.98
CA ALA A 398 -26.75 16.49 12.27
C ALA A 398 -25.34 16.97 12.63
N VAL A 399 -24.61 17.49 11.64
CA VAL A 399 -23.21 17.89 11.76
C VAL A 399 -23.08 19.30 11.19
N THR A 400 -22.38 20.18 11.90
CA THR A 400 -22.04 21.54 11.45
C THR A 400 -20.54 21.78 11.57
N LEU A 401 -20.06 22.89 11.00
CA LEU A 401 -18.67 23.35 11.13
C LEU A 401 -18.48 24.33 12.28
N ASP A 402 -19.45 24.45 13.21
CA ASP A 402 -19.41 25.48 14.25
C ASP A 402 -18.21 25.30 15.20
N ASP A 403 -17.94 24.07 15.62
CA ASP A 403 -16.76 23.74 16.44
C ASP A 403 -15.46 24.12 15.71
N PHE A 404 -15.39 23.84 14.41
CA PHE A 404 -14.24 24.19 13.57
C PHE A 404 -14.07 25.71 13.48
N HIS A 405 -15.14 26.45 13.16
CA HIS A 405 -15.10 27.90 13.06
C HIS A 405 -14.74 28.55 14.41
N ALA A 406 -15.26 28.04 15.52
CA ALA A 406 -14.91 28.51 16.86
C ALA A 406 -13.42 28.28 17.17
N ALA A 407 -12.89 27.09 16.87
CA ALA A 407 -11.47 26.78 17.07
C ALA A 407 -10.56 27.62 16.16
N ALA A 408 -10.96 27.84 14.90
CA ALA A 408 -10.24 28.68 13.95
C ALA A 408 -10.22 30.16 14.37
N ALA A 409 -11.35 30.69 14.84
CA ALA A 409 -11.45 32.06 15.33
C ALA A 409 -10.62 32.29 16.61
N ALA A 410 -10.43 31.25 17.42
CA ALA A 410 -9.59 31.31 18.62
C ALA A 410 -8.07 31.24 18.32
N LEU A 411 -7.67 31.09 17.05
CA LEU A 411 -6.26 31.09 16.67
C LEU A 411 -5.68 32.50 16.89
N GLY A 412 -4.83 32.62 17.91
CA GLY A 412 -4.05 33.83 18.15
C GLY A 412 -3.06 34.15 17.02
N PRO A 413 -2.38 35.30 17.08
CA PRO A 413 -1.41 35.69 16.07
C PRO A 413 -0.33 34.62 15.89
N VAL A 414 0.00 34.34 14.63
CA VAL A 414 1.08 33.43 14.26
C VAL A 414 2.34 34.26 14.10
N GLY A 415 3.41 33.90 14.81
CA GLY A 415 4.69 34.60 14.71
C GLY A 415 5.34 34.46 13.33
N ASP A 416 6.43 35.20 13.11
CA ASP A 416 7.13 35.23 11.80
C ASP A 416 7.55 33.83 11.34
N PRO A 417 7.47 33.48 10.05
CA PRO A 417 7.93 32.18 9.56
C PRO A 417 9.44 31.98 9.83
N PRO A 418 9.91 30.73 9.99
CA PRO A 418 11.34 30.47 10.07
C PRO A 418 12.06 30.91 8.78
N VAL A 419 13.25 31.50 8.93
CA VAL A 419 14.10 31.94 7.81
C VAL A 419 15.02 30.78 7.40
N GLY A 420 14.82 30.19 6.22
CA GLY A 420 15.66 29.10 5.72
C GLY A 420 15.05 28.36 4.54
N SER A 421 15.90 27.89 3.62
CA SER A 421 15.49 27.29 2.34
C SER A 421 14.68 26.01 2.53
N ALA A 422 13.55 25.92 1.83
CA ALA A 422 12.88 24.66 1.57
C ALA A 422 13.89 23.69 0.92
N PHE A 423 14.05 22.50 1.51
CA PHE A 423 14.78 21.43 0.83
C PHE A 423 14.12 21.21 -0.54
N PRO A 424 14.91 21.14 -1.62
CA PRO A 424 14.37 20.95 -2.95
C PRO A 424 13.51 19.68 -2.94
N ALA A 425 12.27 19.79 -3.41
CA ALA A 425 11.45 18.62 -3.61
C ALA A 425 12.15 17.75 -4.67
N PRO A 426 12.49 16.47 -4.38
CA PRO A 426 12.86 15.55 -5.44
C PRO A 426 11.76 15.58 -6.51
N ALA A 427 12.17 15.65 -7.78
CA ALA A 427 11.24 15.69 -8.90
C ALA A 427 10.23 14.54 -8.75
N ARG A 428 8.95 14.89 -8.58
CA ARG A 428 7.86 13.93 -8.41
C ARG A 428 7.65 13.18 -9.72
N ASP A 429 8.35 12.07 -9.89
CA ASP A 429 7.85 10.99 -10.72
C ASP A 429 7.28 9.91 -9.80
N VAL A 430 6.07 10.17 -9.31
CA VAL A 430 5.31 9.29 -8.41
C VAL A 430 4.68 8.12 -9.17
N THR A 431 4.68 8.19 -10.51
CA THR A 431 4.12 7.18 -11.40
C THR A 431 5.11 6.06 -11.73
N GLU A 432 6.42 6.33 -11.62
CA GLU A 432 7.47 5.33 -11.80
C GLU A 432 8.36 5.25 -10.56
N THR A 433 7.94 4.46 -9.57
CA THR A 433 8.96 3.82 -8.73
C THR A 433 9.79 2.96 -9.67
N PRO A 434 11.12 2.90 -9.55
CA PRO A 434 11.90 2.01 -10.41
C PRO A 434 11.56 0.52 -10.14
N PHE A 435 10.68 0.28 -9.15
CA PHE A 435 10.15 -1.01 -8.76
C PHE A 435 8.89 -1.45 -9.51
N THR A 436 8.17 -0.53 -10.17
CA THR A 436 7.08 -0.89 -11.10
C THR A 436 7.59 -1.81 -12.21
N GLU A 437 8.89 -1.77 -12.51
CA GLU A 437 9.51 -2.64 -13.48
C GLU A 437 9.76 -4.09 -13.01
N PHE A 438 9.80 -4.35 -11.69
CA PHE A 438 9.81 -5.72 -11.17
C PHE A 438 8.40 -6.26 -11.08
N ASN A 439 7.42 -5.35 -10.95
CA ASN A 439 6.06 -5.72 -10.67
C ASN A 439 5.07 -4.55 -10.82
N GLY A 440 4.18 -4.61 -11.81
CA GLY A 440 2.97 -3.79 -11.84
C GLY A 440 1.72 -4.52 -11.32
N LEU A 441 1.86 -5.77 -10.87
CA LEU A 441 0.75 -6.74 -10.76
C LEU A 441 0.69 -7.47 -9.40
N PHE A 442 1.63 -7.21 -8.49
CA PHE A 442 1.69 -7.79 -7.15
C PHE A 442 2.38 -6.78 -6.21
N CYS A 443 2.43 -7.07 -4.91
CA CYS A 443 3.01 -6.17 -3.91
C CYS A 443 4.50 -5.88 -4.20
N ASP A 444 4.86 -4.60 -4.27
CA ASP A 444 6.23 -4.09 -4.50
C ASP A 444 7.04 -3.94 -3.20
N ARG A 445 6.37 -3.94 -2.04
CA ARG A 445 6.98 -3.76 -0.71
C ARG A 445 8.21 -4.63 -0.44
N PRO A 446 8.28 -5.92 -0.82
CA PRO A 446 9.51 -6.70 -0.63
C PRO A 446 10.75 -6.16 -1.37
N PHE A 447 10.55 -5.35 -2.40
CA PHE A 447 11.60 -4.77 -3.23
C PHE A 447 11.93 -3.33 -2.85
N ASN A 448 11.02 -2.62 -2.18
CA ASN A 448 11.14 -1.19 -1.97
C ASN A 448 10.78 -0.70 -0.56
N GLU A 449 10.35 -1.55 0.36
CA GLU A 449 9.99 -1.17 1.72
C GLU A 449 10.77 -2.01 2.74
N VAL A 450 11.29 -1.32 3.76
CA VAL A 450 11.83 -1.96 4.96
C VAL A 450 11.12 -1.34 6.15
N MET A 451 10.45 -2.18 6.93
CA MET A 451 9.77 -1.79 8.15
C MET A 451 10.57 -2.25 9.37
N ILE A 452 10.82 -1.32 10.28
CA ILE A 452 11.34 -1.59 11.62
C ILE A 452 10.17 -1.46 12.62
N ARG A 453 9.71 -2.59 13.15
CA ARG A 453 8.62 -2.68 14.12
C ARG A 453 9.18 -2.84 15.52
N ASN A 454 8.52 -2.24 16.52
CA ASN A 454 8.94 -2.29 17.93
C ASN A 454 10.41 -1.87 18.14
N GLN A 455 10.93 -1.01 17.25
CA GLN A 455 12.31 -0.53 17.22
C GLN A 455 13.38 -1.65 17.20
N GLU A 456 13.05 -2.83 16.67
CA GLU A 456 13.96 -3.98 16.65
C GLU A 456 13.70 -4.89 15.45
N GLU A 457 12.45 -5.24 15.19
CA GLU A 457 12.07 -6.28 14.21
C GLU A 457 12.06 -5.73 12.79
N ILE A 458 12.73 -6.40 11.86
CA ILE A 458 12.79 -6.02 10.46
C ILE A 458 11.80 -6.87 9.65
N LEU A 459 10.88 -6.21 8.96
CA LEU A 459 9.83 -6.81 8.13
C LEU A 459 9.77 -6.10 6.76
N PRO A 460 9.20 -6.73 5.72
CA PRO A 460 8.97 -6.05 4.44
C PRO A 460 7.75 -5.10 4.49
N CYS A 461 6.83 -5.28 5.45
CA CYS A 461 5.69 -4.39 5.69
C CYS A 461 4.94 -4.74 6.99
N ALA A 462 3.96 -3.92 7.35
CA ALA A 462 3.17 -4.07 8.58
C ALA A 462 2.33 -5.36 8.68
N TRP A 463 2.01 -5.98 7.54
CA TRP A 463 1.13 -7.15 7.47
C TRP A 463 1.87 -8.47 7.31
N HIS A 464 3.20 -8.44 7.16
CA HIS A 464 3.98 -9.66 7.04
C HIS A 464 4.03 -10.37 8.40
N ARG A 465 3.72 -11.67 8.42
CA ARG A 465 3.61 -12.43 9.68
C ARG A 465 4.95 -12.81 10.28
N ASN A 466 5.99 -12.90 9.45
CA ASN A 466 7.32 -13.34 9.88
C ASN A 466 8.29 -12.15 10.00
N VAL A 467 9.03 -12.11 11.09
CA VAL A 467 10.20 -11.23 11.25
C VAL A 467 11.33 -11.80 10.40
N LEU A 468 11.95 -10.97 9.56
CA LEU A 468 13.01 -11.38 8.63
C LEU A 468 14.42 -11.11 9.16
N GLY A 469 14.55 -10.30 10.19
CA GLY A 469 15.77 -10.06 10.95
C GLY A 469 15.50 -9.14 12.14
N ARG A 470 16.51 -8.95 13.00
CA ARG A 470 16.42 -8.07 14.16
C ARG A 470 17.64 -7.16 14.23
N LEU A 471 17.40 -5.92 14.60
CA LEU A 471 18.46 -4.96 14.90
C LEU A 471 19.19 -5.39 16.18
N GLY A 472 20.51 -5.27 16.20
CA GLY A 472 21.35 -5.66 17.34
C GLY A 472 21.82 -7.12 17.32
N GLU A 473 21.38 -7.94 16.37
CA GLU A 473 21.91 -9.30 16.14
C GLU A 473 23.18 -9.32 15.24
N GLY A 474 23.89 -8.19 15.17
CA GLY A 474 25.17 -8.06 14.45
C GLY A 474 25.05 -7.69 12.97
N ALA A 475 23.86 -7.75 12.37
CA ALA A 475 23.59 -7.27 11.01
C ALA A 475 22.80 -5.95 11.04
N SER A 476 23.20 -5.01 10.18
CA SER A 476 22.46 -3.79 9.88
C SER A 476 21.15 -4.08 9.13
N ALA A 477 20.21 -3.14 9.16
CA ALA A 477 18.96 -3.24 8.41
C ALA A 477 19.19 -3.44 6.91
N ALA A 478 20.24 -2.81 6.36
CA ALA A 478 20.63 -2.92 4.97
C ALA A 478 21.17 -4.31 4.61
N GLU A 479 21.93 -4.94 5.51
CA GLU A 479 22.40 -6.33 5.36
C GLU A 479 21.24 -7.32 5.45
N VAL A 480 20.30 -7.12 6.39
CA VAL A 480 19.09 -7.95 6.48
C VAL A 480 18.25 -7.84 5.21
N PHE A 481 18.06 -6.63 4.68
CA PHE A 481 17.33 -6.41 3.42
C PHE A 481 17.98 -7.09 2.21
N ARG A 482 19.32 -7.17 2.18
CA ARG A 482 20.07 -7.89 1.13
C ARG A 482 20.30 -9.38 1.46
N GLY A 483 19.86 -9.80 2.64
CA GLY A 483 20.09 -11.14 3.15
C GLY A 483 19.13 -12.19 2.58
N GLU A 484 19.42 -13.45 2.90
CA GLU A 484 18.71 -14.61 2.38
C GLU A 484 17.21 -14.61 2.71
N ALA A 485 16.80 -14.02 3.86
CA ALA A 485 15.40 -13.92 4.24
C ALA A 485 14.58 -13.06 3.26
N PHE A 486 15.08 -11.87 2.90
CA PHE A 486 14.44 -10.98 1.92
C PHE A 486 14.57 -11.54 0.50
N ARG A 487 15.72 -12.10 0.14
CA ARG A 487 15.92 -12.77 -1.15
C ARG A 487 14.88 -13.87 -1.37
N ARG A 488 14.68 -14.74 -0.37
CA ARG A 488 13.66 -15.80 -0.42
C ARG A 488 12.24 -15.25 -0.47
N LEU A 489 11.94 -14.17 0.25
CA LEU A 489 10.65 -13.48 0.14
C LEU A 489 10.42 -12.97 -1.29
N ARG A 490 11.37 -12.24 -1.89
CA ARG A 490 11.27 -11.72 -3.26
C ARG A 490 11.12 -12.85 -4.27
N LEU A 491 11.86 -13.95 -4.07
CA LEU A 491 11.71 -15.17 -4.87
C LEU A 491 10.30 -15.76 -4.73
N ASN A 492 9.76 -15.85 -3.51
CA ASN A 492 8.39 -16.30 -3.26
C ASN A 492 7.35 -15.38 -3.91
N MET A 493 7.66 -14.09 -4.14
CA MET A 493 6.80 -13.19 -4.92
C MET A 493 6.68 -13.57 -6.40
N LEU A 494 7.42 -14.57 -6.90
CA LEU A 494 7.20 -15.19 -8.22
C LEU A 494 6.23 -16.39 -8.20
N ARG A 495 5.99 -17.00 -7.04
CA ARG A 495 5.10 -18.18 -6.92
C ARG A 495 3.63 -17.80 -7.04
N THR A 496 2.80 -18.66 -7.61
CA THR A 496 1.33 -18.44 -7.70
C THR A 496 0.70 -18.19 -6.32
N GLY A 497 1.14 -18.92 -5.28
CA GLY A 497 0.68 -18.72 -3.89
C GLY A 497 1.31 -17.53 -3.16
N GLY A 498 2.33 -16.88 -3.73
CA GLY A 498 3.12 -15.85 -3.03
C GLY A 498 3.94 -16.40 -1.86
N ASP A 499 4.33 -15.51 -0.95
CA ASP A 499 4.99 -15.88 0.31
C ASP A 499 3.96 -16.27 1.38
N PRO A 500 4.14 -17.39 2.09
CA PRO A 500 3.24 -17.79 3.18
C PRO A 500 3.07 -16.74 4.28
N GLY A 501 4.09 -15.92 4.55
CA GLY A 501 4.06 -14.79 5.46
C GLY A 501 3.13 -13.65 5.02
N CYS A 502 2.70 -13.64 3.75
CA CYS A 502 1.69 -12.71 3.22
C CYS A 502 0.25 -13.25 3.27
N ALA A 503 0.01 -14.49 3.68
CA ALA A 503 -1.35 -15.03 3.66
C ALA A 503 -2.27 -14.26 4.64
N GLY A 504 -3.49 -13.96 4.20
CA GLY A 504 -4.44 -13.13 4.96
C GLY A 504 -4.15 -11.63 4.93
N CYS A 505 -3.21 -11.17 4.10
CA CYS A 505 -2.94 -9.74 3.95
C CYS A 505 -4.18 -9.00 3.41
N PRO A 506 -4.68 -7.94 4.10
CA PRO A 506 -5.88 -7.22 3.65
C PRO A 506 -5.66 -6.49 2.32
N VAL A 507 -4.40 -6.21 1.96
CA VAL A 507 -4.05 -5.57 0.67
C VAL A 507 -4.20 -6.56 -0.50
N LYS A 508 -4.01 -7.87 -0.25
CA LYS A 508 -4.08 -8.92 -1.29
C LYS A 508 -5.43 -9.64 -1.34
N ALA A 509 -6.33 -9.39 -0.39
CA ALA A 509 -7.63 -10.06 -0.32
C ALA A 509 -8.48 -9.90 -1.60
N GLU A 510 -8.30 -8.80 -2.32
CA GLU A 510 -8.97 -8.51 -3.60
C GLU A 510 -8.17 -8.93 -4.85
N GLN A 511 -6.91 -9.37 -4.68
CA GLN A 511 -5.98 -9.68 -5.76
C GLN A 511 -5.72 -11.18 -5.95
N LEU A 512 -6.25 -12.02 -5.07
CA LEU A 512 -6.21 -13.47 -5.19
C LEU A 512 -7.63 -13.97 -5.46
N PRO A 513 -7.83 -14.96 -6.34
CA PRO A 513 -9.07 -15.73 -6.31
C PRO A 513 -9.15 -16.31 -4.90
N THR A 514 -10.15 -15.87 -4.14
CA THR A 514 -10.45 -16.44 -2.84
C THR A 514 -10.51 -17.96 -3.01
N LEU A 515 -9.51 -18.67 -2.48
CA LEU A 515 -9.76 -20.01 -1.98
C LEU A 515 -10.86 -19.81 -0.94
N LYS A 516 -12.11 -20.11 -1.33
CA LYS A 516 -13.18 -20.27 -0.36
C LYS A 516 -12.65 -21.29 0.65
N GLN A 517 -12.26 -20.82 1.82
CA GLN A 517 -12.10 -21.70 2.97
C GLN A 517 -13.52 -22.16 3.29
N THR A 518 -13.82 -23.39 2.84
CA THR A 518 -14.97 -24.16 3.30
C THR A 518 -14.87 -24.46 4.77
#